data_AF-A0A7X2MRK2-F1
#
_entry.id   AF-A0A7X2MRK2-F1
#
_cell.length_a   1.000
_cell.length_b   1.000
_cell.length_c   1.000
_cell.angle_alpha   90.00
_cell.angle_beta   90.00
_cell.angle_gamma   90.00
#
_symmetry.space_group_name_H-M   'P 1'
#
loop_
_entity.id
_entity.type
_entity.pdbx_description
1 polymer ?
#
loop_
_entity_poly.entity_id
_entity_poly.type
_entity_poly.pdbx_seq_one_letter_code
_entity_poly.pdbx_strand_id
1 'polypeptide(L)'
;IAAILNIGQNAKHPLFITNVDETRLDDIAAWSYRAPVEDQARLGFAIASALDETAPAVTDFDSKLNGKMDVIVQALAGAKKPLIISGTHSGSSAMIEAAANVAKALKARGADVGITLLAGHANSVGLGLMGGNPLESALEQLSNGEADALVVLENDLYRHAPKALVDAALAQTTNVIVVDHQRTATLEKAGLVLSTASFAESDGTSINHEGRAQRFFQVYDPSYYDNNVVMLESWRWLHSLHSTLESRHVDWTQLDHVIDAVVSHLPQLAGIKDAAPDASFRIRGQKLSRSPHRASGRTAARANISVHEPRQPQDQDTMFAFSMEGNNQP
;
A
#
# COMPACT_ATOMS: atom_id res chain seq x y z
N ILE A 1 -26.12 18.93 -26.80
CA ILE A 1 -24.84 18.85 -26.07
C ILE A 1 -24.53 17.41 -25.62
N ALA A 2 -25.49 16.67 -25.05
CA ALA A 2 -25.30 15.24 -24.72
C ALA A 2 -24.97 14.32 -25.93
N ALA A 3 -25.55 14.58 -27.11
CA ALA A 3 -25.24 13.81 -28.32
C ALA A 3 -23.82 14.05 -28.87
N ILE A 4 -23.19 15.18 -28.55
CA ILE A 4 -21.82 15.52 -28.97
C ILE A 4 -20.79 14.82 -28.05
N LEU A 5 -21.12 14.64 -26.77
CA LEU A 5 -20.31 13.88 -25.80
C LEU A 5 -20.23 12.38 -26.13
N ASN A 6 -21.30 11.80 -26.68
CA ASN A 6 -21.29 10.39 -27.11
C ASN A 6 -20.48 10.16 -28.39
N ILE A 7 -20.37 11.15 -29.28
CA ILE A 7 -19.53 11.04 -30.50
C ILE A 7 -18.02 11.06 -30.12
N GLY A 8 -17.66 11.73 -29.03
CA GLY A 8 -16.30 11.75 -28.48
C GLY A 8 -15.87 10.49 -27.72
N GLN A 9 -16.78 9.55 -27.40
CA GLN A 9 -16.43 8.31 -26.68
C GLN A 9 -15.51 7.38 -27.48
N ASN A 10 -15.50 7.53 -28.81
CA ASN A 10 -14.58 6.81 -29.70
C ASN A 10 -13.34 7.62 -30.10
N ALA A 11 -13.21 8.88 -29.67
CA ALA A 11 -11.97 9.64 -29.79
C ALA A 11 -11.01 9.20 -28.69
N LYS A 12 -10.57 7.95 -28.73
CA LYS A 12 -9.60 7.40 -27.78
C LYS A 12 -8.24 8.02 -28.08
N HIS A 13 -7.61 8.62 -27.06
CA HIS A 13 -6.16 8.86 -27.13
C HIS A 13 -5.46 7.50 -27.29
N PRO A 14 -4.41 7.41 -28.13
CA PRO A 14 -3.75 6.14 -28.37
C PRO A 14 -3.16 5.59 -27.06
N LEU A 15 -3.57 4.37 -26.72
CA LEU A 15 -3.04 3.62 -25.57
C LEU A 15 -2.10 2.53 -26.09
N PHE A 16 -0.88 2.51 -25.58
CA PHE A 16 0.09 1.45 -25.86
C PHE A 16 0.35 0.68 -24.58
N ILE A 17 0.29 -0.65 -24.66
CA ILE A 17 0.44 -1.53 -23.50
C ILE A 17 1.61 -2.46 -23.72
N THR A 18 2.41 -2.67 -22.68
CA THR A 18 3.37 -3.78 -22.62
C THR A 18 2.99 -4.66 -21.43
N ASN A 19 2.87 -5.96 -21.66
CA ASN A 19 2.49 -6.92 -20.63
C ASN A 19 3.08 -8.31 -20.96
N VAL A 20 3.08 -9.22 -19.98
CA VAL A 20 3.52 -10.62 -20.22
C VAL A 20 2.42 -11.45 -20.87
N ASP A 21 1.15 -11.08 -20.66
CA ASP A 21 -0.03 -11.79 -21.16
C ASP A 21 -1.19 -10.82 -21.37
N GLU A 22 -2.24 -11.27 -22.05
CA GLU A 22 -3.46 -10.53 -22.32
C GLU A 22 -4.14 -10.00 -21.06
N THR A 23 -4.57 -8.74 -21.14
CA THR A 23 -5.31 -8.06 -20.08
C THR A 23 -6.63 -7.53 -20.59
N ARG A 24 -7.51 -7.16 -19.66
CA ARG A 24 -8.76 -6.47 -19.99
C ARG A 24 -8.58 -5.05 -20.54
N LEU A 25 -7.35 -4.53 -20.61
CA LEU A 25 -7.06 -3.22 -21.21
C LEU A 25 -6.67 -3.34 -22.69
N ASP A 26 -6.36 -4.55 -23.18
CA ASP A 26 -6.01 -4.80 -24.57
C ASP A 26 -7.15 -4.42 -25.54
N ASP A 27 -8.41 -4.47 -25.08
CA ASP A 27 -9.61 -4.12 -25.87
C ASP A 27 -9.71 -2.64 -26.25
N ILE A 28 -9.03 -1.78 -25.48
CA ILE A 28 -8.96 -0.34 -25.70
C ILE A 28 -7.57 0.13 -26.13
N ALA A 29 -6.59 -0.77 -26.21
CA ALA A 29 -5.24 -0.47 -26.66
C ALA A 29 -5.19 -0.26 -28.19
N ALA A 30 -4.45 0.76 -28.62
CA ALA A 30 -4.08 0.93 -30.02
C ALA A 30 -3.08 -0.16 -30.44
N TRP A 31 -2.23 -0.61 -29.51
CA TRP A 31 -1.36 -1.75 -29.67
C TRP A 31 -0.89 -2.28 -28.31
N SER A 32 -0.82 -3.61 -28.21
CA SER A 32 -0.25 -4.31 -27.06
C SER A 32 0.96 -5.12 -27.48
N TYR A 33 2.03 -5.03 -26.71
CA TYR A 33 3.22 -5.85 -26.84
C TYR A 33 3.29 -6.88 -25.71
N ARG A 34 3.08 -8.14 -26.08
CA ARG A 34 3.12 -9.29 -25.17
C ARG A 34 4.50 -9.94 -25.27
N ALA A 35 5.32 -9.80 -24.24
CA ALA A 35 6.72 -10.24 -24.28
C ALA A 35 7.30 -10.49 -22.88
N PRO A 36 8.47 -11.17 -22.76
CA PRO A 36 9.23 -11.23 -21.52
C PRO A 36 9.54 -9.82 -20.98
N VAL A 37 9.65 -9.69 -19.64
CA VAL A 37 9.85 -8.40 -18.96
C VAL A 37 11.07 -7.64 -19.48
N GLU A 38 12.17 -8.35 -19.78
CA GLU A 38 13.38 -7.73 -20.33
C GLU A 38 13.15 -7.13 -21.71
N ASP A 39 12.39 -7.80 -22.58
CA ASP A 39 12.10 -7.30 -23.93
C ASP A 39 11.16 -6.10 -23.89
N GLN A 40 10.21 -6.10 -22.94
CA GLN A 40 9.41 -4.90 -22.66
C GLN A 40 10.30 -3.73 -22.22
N ALA A 41 11.32 -3.97 -21.38
CA ALA A 41 12.25 -2.93 -20.93
C ALA A 41 13.10 -2.41 -22.10
N ARG A 42 13.62 -3.33 -22.93
CA ARG A 42 14.35 -3.00 -24.18
C ARG A 42 13.51 -2.11 -25.10
N LEU A 43 12.22 -2.40 -25.27
CA LEU A 43 11.31 -1.54 -26.03
C LEU A 43 11.20 -0.13 -25.42
N GLY A 44 11.06 -0.02 -24.10
CA GLY A 44 11.03 1.29 -23.42
C GLY A 44 12.33 2.09 -23.58
N PHE A 45 13.49 1.44 -23.47
CA PHE A 45 14.78 2.08 -23.75
C PHE A 45 14.91 2.52 -25.22
N ALA A 46 14.44 1.70 -26.16
CA ALA A 46 14.46 2.04 -27.58
C ALA A 46 13.56 3.24 -27.89
N ILE A 47 12.36 3.30 -27.29
CA ILE A 47 11.47 4.46 -27.38
C ILE A 47 12.15 5.72 -26.82
N ALA A 48 12.83 5.62 -25.68
CA ALA A 48 13.55 6.76 -25.09
C ALA A 48 14.68 7.27 -26.00
N SER A 49 15.50 6.37 -26.56
CA SER A 49 16.56 6.71 -27.51
C SER A 49 16.04 7.32 -28.81
N ALA A 50 14.89 6.86 -29.31
CA ALA A 50 14.24 7.45 -30.48
C ALA A 50 13.62 8.83 -30.22
N LEU A 51 13.27 9.14 -28.96
CA LEU A 51 12.75 10.45 -28.55
C LEU A 51 13.87 11.47 -28.26
N ASP A 52 15.00 11.00 -27.74
CA ASP A 52 16.15 11.82 -27.33
C ASP A 52 17.46 11.14 -27.71
N GLU A 53 18.18 11.71 -28.68
CA GLU A 53 19.46 11.20 -29.20
C GLU A 53 20.57 11.13 -28.12
N THR A 54 20.39 11.80 -26.98
CA THR A 54 21.34 11.72 -25.85
C THR A 54 21.13 10.47 -25.00
N ALA A 55 20.00 9.77 -25.13
CA ALA A 55 19.75 8.53 -24.42
C ALA A 55 20.52 7.35 -25.05
N PRO A 56 20.98 6.38 -24.25
CA PRO A 56 21.79 5.26 -24.73
C PRO A 56 21.09 4.46 -25.84
N ALA A 57 21.83 4.15 -26.90
CA ALA A 57 21.34 3.30 -27.99
C ALA A 57 21.15 1.85 -27.51
N VAL A 58 20.11 1.19 -28.02
CA VAL A 58 19.81 -0.22 -27.72
C VAL A 58 20.40 -1.10 -28.82
N THR A 59 21.30 -2.03 -28.47
CA THR A 59 22.03 -2.87 -29.44
C THR A 59 21.25 -4.12 -29.87
N ASP A 60 20.40 -4.67 -29.00
CA ASP A 60 19.73 -5.97 -29.20
C ASP A 60 18.21 -5.82 -29.36
N PHE A 61 17.76 -4.81 -30.12
CA PHE A 61 16.35 -4.57 -30.37
C PHE A 61 15.84 -5.39 -31.58
N ASP A 62 14.69 -6.05 -31.43
CA ASP A 62 14.06 -6.79 -32.55
C ASP A 62 13.62 -5.82 -33.64
N SER A 63 14.31 -5.85 -34.78
CA SER A 63 14.04 -4.98 -35.92
C SER A 63 12.61 -5.12 -36.48
N LYS A 64 11.92 -6.24 -36.20
CA LYS A 64 10.49 -6.41 -36.56
C LYS A 64 9.59 -5.41 -35.83
N LEU A 65 10.02 -4.86 -34.70
CA LEU A 65 9.27 -3.90 -33.91
C LEU A 65 9.48 -2.45 -34.38
N ASN A 66 10.43 -2.16 -35.28
CA ASN A 66 10.75 -0.79 -35.72
C ASN A 66 9.52 -0.01 -36.19
N GLY A 67 8.67 -0.62 -37.02
CA GLY A 67 7.46 0.04 -37.50
C GLY A 67 6.44 0.35 -36.40
N LYS A 68 6.38 -0.46 -35.33
CA LYS A 68 5.53 -0.18 -34.16
C LYS A 68 6.15 0.85 -33.24
N MET A 69 7.47 0.79 -33.05
CA MET A 69 8.24 1.77 -32.31
C MET A 69 8.06 3.17 -32.91
N ASP A 70 8.17 3.33 -34.23
CA ASP A 70 7.97 4.61 -34.92
C ASP A 70 6.58 5.19 -34.65
N VAL A 71 5.53 4.35 -34.66
CA VAL A 71 4.15 4.77 -34.35
C VAL A 71 4.03 5.26 -32.90
N ILE A 72 4.63 4.56 -31.94
CA ILE A 72 4.61 4.94 -30.52
C ILE A 72 5.36 6.26 -30.32
N VAL A 73 6.56 6.37 -30.89
CA VAL A 73 7.41 7.57 -30.79
C VAL A 73 6.69 8.78 -31.38
N GLN A 74 6.07 8.65 -32.55
CA GLN A 74 5.29 9.72 -33.17
C GLN A 74 4.07 10.11 -32.31
N ALA A 75 3.34 9.13 -31.77
CA ALA A 75 2.18 9.39 -30.93
C ALA A 75 2.55 10.10 -29.63
N LEU A 76 3.61 9.64 -28.95
CA LEU A 76 4.11 10.26 -27.72
C LEU A 76 4.70 11.65 -27.98
N ALA A 77 5.47 11.81 -29.07
CA ALA A 77 6.04 13.08 -29.52
C ALA A 77 4.98 14.13 -29.86
N GLY A 78 3.88 13.71 -30.47
CA GLY A 78 2.77 14.59 -30.85
C GLY A 78 1.77 14.85 -29.73
N ALA A 79 1.86 14.13 -28.60
CA ALA A 79 0.94 14.29 -27.48
C ALA A 79 1.25 15.56 -26.67
N LYS A 80 0.20 16.32 -26.33
CA LYS A 80 0.33 17.51 -25.46
C LYS A 80 0.70 17.15 -24.01
N LYS A 81 0.11 16.07 -23.49
CA LYS A 81 0.29 15.57 -22.13
C LYS A 81 0.40 14.03 -22.13
N PRO A 82 1.52 13.46 -22.59
CA PRO A 82 1.71 12.02 -22.53
C PRO A 82 1.76 11.54 -21.08
N LEU A 83 1.22 10.34 -20.81
CA LEU A 83 1.25 9.71 -19.50
C LEU A 83 1.95 8.35 -19.60
N ILE A 84 2.97 8.15 -18.79
CA ILE A 84 3.69 6.89 -18.66
C ILE A 84 3.28 6.22 -17.34
N ILE A 85 2.79 4.99 -17.42
CA ILE A 85 2.37 4.19 -16.27
C ILE A 85 3.28 2.96 -16.21
N SER A 86 3.98 2.78 -15.10
CA SER A 86 4.80 1.59 -14.81
C SER A 86 4.72 1.28 -13.32
N GLY A 87 5.54 0.37 -12.81
CA GLY A 87 5.53 0.02 -11.39
C GLY A 87 6.43 -1.14 -11.03
N THR A 88 6.31 -1.60 -9.78
CA THR A 88 7.14 -2.67 -9.22
C THR A 88 6.66 -4.08 -9.57
N HIS A 89 5.50 -4.20 -10.25
CA HIS A 89 4.80 -5.48 -10.46
C HIS A 89 5.61 -6.49 -11.29
N SER A 90 6.51 -6.03 -12.14
CA SER A 90 7.37 -6.90 -12.95
C SER A 90 8.60 -7.43 -12.19
N GLY A 91 8.88 -6.91 -10.99
CA GLY A 91 10.10 -7.22 -10.23
C GLY A 91 11.39 -6.76 -10.91
N SER A 92 11.32 -5.86 -11.90
CA SER A 92 12.47 -5.44 -12.70
C SER A 92 12.76 -3.94 -12.56
N SER A 93 13.97 -3.59 -12.10
CA SER A 93 14.44 -2.20 -12.06
C SER A 93 14.52 -1.60 -13.47
N ALA A 94 14.94 -2.40 -14.46
CA ALA A 94 15.04 -1.98 -15.85
C ALA A 94 13.70 -1.48 -16.41
N MET A 95 12.57 -2.02 -15.95
CA MET A 95 11.24 -1.55 -16.34
C MET A 95 10.90 -0.17 -15.78
N ILE A 96 11.30 0.10 -14.54
CA ILE A 96 11.14 1.42 -13.91
C ILE A 96 12.06 2.44 -14.60
N GLU A 97 13.31 2.07 -14.85
CA GLU A 97 14.30 2.89 -15.56
C GLU A 97 13.86 3.21 -16.98
N ALA A 98 13.34 2.23 -17.72
CA ALA A 98 12.84 2.42 -19.08
C ALA A 98 11.67 3.43 -19.10
N ALA A 99 10.69 3.28 -18.20
CA ALA A 99 9.58 4.22 -18.07
C ALA A 99 10.07 5.64 -17.70
N ALA A 100 11.01 5.75 -16.76
CA ALA A 100 11.60 7.03 -16.37
C ALA A 100 12.38 7.69 -17.52
N ASN A 101 13.12 6.90 -18.31
CA ASN A 101 13.87 7.40 -19.47
C ASN A 101 12.94 7.91 -20.58
N VAL A 102 11.84 7.21 -20.87
CA VAL A 102 10.82 7.70 -21.81
C VAL A 102 10.23 9.03 -21.32
N ALA A 103 9.85 9.11 -20.04
CA ALA A 103 9.32 10.35 -19.47
C ALA A 103 10.35 11.50 -19.52
N LYS A 104 11.62 11.21 -19.19
CA LYS A 104 12.72 12.19 -19.27
C LYS A 104 12.94 12.70 -20.70
N ALA A 105 12.96 11.80 -21.69
CA ALA A 105 13.10 12.15 -23.09
C ALA A 105 11.94 13.04 -23.57
N LEU A 106 10.69 12.72 -23.19
CA LEU A 106 9.53 13.55 -23.50
C LEU A 106 9.62 14.93 -22.83
N LYS A 107 10.09 14.98 -21.58
CA LYS A 107 10.28 16.24 -20.85
C LYS A 107 11.34 17.13 -21.51
N ALA A 108 12.44 16.55 -21.98
CA ALA A 108 13.52 17.27 -22.69
C ALA A 108 13.01 17.94 -23.97
N ARG A 109 12.00 17.35 -24.62
CA ARG A 109 11.32 17.92 -25.80
C ARG A 109 10.23 18.96 -25.48
N GLY A 110 10.04 19.29 -24.21
CA GLY A 110 9.07 20.28 -23.76
C GLY A 110 7.65 19.76 -23.54
N ALA A 111 7.43 18.44 -23.55
CA ALA A 111 6.12 17.87 -23.24
C ALA A 111 5.76 18.03 -21.75
N ASP A 112 4.47 18.22 -21.47
CA ASP A 112 3.92 18.17 -20.11
C ASP A 112 3.60 16.72 -19.74
N VAL A 113 4.67 15.93 -19.62
CA VAL A 113 4.60 14.48 -19.38
C VAL A 113 4.27 14.17 -17.92
N GLY A 114 3.33 13.26 -17.72
CA GLY A 114 3.07 12.61 -16.44
C GLY A 114 3.76 11.26 -16.37
N ILE A 115 4.23 10.89 -15.18
CA ILE A 115 4.69 9.54 -14.87
C ILE A 115 4.08 9.09 -13.55
N THR A 116 3.61 7.86 -13.50
CA THR A 116 3.17 7.21 -12.26
C THR A 116 3.82 5.83 -12.15
N LEU A 117 4.36 5.55 -10.97
CA LEU A 117 5.01 4.30 -10.63
C LEU A 117 4.20 3.62 -9.53
N LEU A 118 3.50 2.57 -9.91
CA LEU A 118 2.60 1.85 -9.02
C LEU A 118 3.37 0.86 -8.14
N ALA A 119 3.05 0.84 -6.85
CA ALA A 119 3.58 -0.12 -5.90
C ALA A 119 2.60 -1.29 -5.70
N GLY A 120 3.12 -2.43 -5.22
CA GLY A 120 2.35 -3.68 -5.16
C GLY A 120 1.29 -3.75 -4.06
N HIS A 121 1.44 -3.02 -2.95
CA HIS A 121 0.56 -3.14 -1.78
C HIS A 121 0.22 -1.77 -1.14
N ALA A 122 -0.78 -1.79 -0.27
CA ALA A 122 -1.10 -0.65 0.58
C ALA A 122 0.12 -0.28 1.42
N ASN A 123 0.40 1.02 1.54
CA ASN A 123 1.54 1.53 2.30
C ASN A 123 2.93 1.06 1.83
N SER A 124 3.08 0.43 0.65
CA SER A 124 4.40 0.04 0.13
C SER A 124 5.34 1.23 -0.05
N VAL A 125 4.81 2.37 -0.52
CA VAL A 125 5.59 3.61 -0.62
C VAL A 125 5.99 4.10 0.77
N GLY A 126 5.08 4.02 1.75
CA GLY A 126 5.38 4.38 3.13
C GLY A 126 6.50 3.53 3.72
N LEU A 127 6.44 2.21 3.57
CA LEU A 127 7.52 1.31 3.99
C LEU A 127 8.84 1.64 3.28
N GLY A 128 8.81 1.91 1.97
CA GLY A 128 9.99 2.36 1.22
C GLY A 128 10.62 3.65 1.76
N LEU A 129 9.80 4.59 2.26
CA LEU A 129 10.28 5.83 2.89
C LEU A 129 10.83 5.63 4.32
N MET A 130 10.41 4.56 5.01
CA MET A 130 10.96 4.14 6.31
C MET A 130 12.30 3.41 6.13
N GLY A 131 12.51 2.76 4.99
CA GLY A 131 13.71 2.00 4.68
C GLY A 131 13.65 0.56 5.18
N GLY A 132 14.81 -0.01 5.49
CA GLY A 132 14.96 -1.41 5.91
C GLY A 132 15.86 -2.21 4.97
N ASN A 133 16.00 -3.49 5.26
CA ASN A 133 16.81 -4.42 4.47
C ASN A 133 15.91 -5.31 3.60
N PRO A 134 16.44 -5.85 2.47
CA PRO A 134 15.73 -6.86 1.68
C PRO A 134 15.38 -8.10 2.51
N LEU A 135 14.28 -8.77 2.13
CA LEU A 135 13.82 -9.98 2.80
C LEU A 135 14.88 -11.09 2.76
N GLU A 136 15.59 -11.21 1.64
CA GLU A 136 16.65 -12.18 1.42
C GLU A 136 17.74 -12.06 2.50
N SER A 137 18.15 -10.83 2.84
CA SER A 137 19.15 -10.60 3.88
C SER A 137 18.69 -11.07 5.26
N ALA A 138 17.41 -10.88 5.60
CA ALA A 138 16.85 -11.36 6.86
C ALA A 138 16.77 -12.89 6.90
N LEU A 139 16.38 -13.53 5.80
CA LEU A 139 16.33 -15.00 5.70
C LEU A 139 17.72 -15.63 5.71
N GLU A 140 18.73 -14.98 5.12
CA GLU A 140 20.13 -15.39 5.19
C GLU A 140 20.69 -15.28 6.60
N GLN A 141 20.48 -14.15 7.30
CA GLN A 141 20.89 -13.98 8.70
C GLN A 141 20.32 -15.08 9.58
N LEU A 142 19.04 -15.42 9.40
CA LEU A 142 18.39 -16.51 10.12
C LEU A 142 19.01 -17.88 9.77
N SER A 143 19.24 -18.12 8.48
CA SER A 143 19.83 -19.37 7.97
C SER A 143 21.25 -19.59 8.47
N ASN A 144 22.02 -18.51 8.66
CA ASN A 144 23.40 -18.55 9.15
C ASN A 144 23.51 -18.61 10.68
N GLY A 145 22.38 -18.54 11.40
CA GLY A 145 22.36 -18.48 12.86
C GLY A 145 22.84 -17.14 13.43
N GLU A 146 22.77 -16.06 12.66
CA GLU A 146 23.10 -14.70 13.10
C GLU A 146 21.95 -14.04 13.88
N ALA A 147 20.74 -14.61 13.82
CA ALA A 147 19.56 -14.17 14.54
C ALA A 147 18.91 -15.33 15.30
N ASP A 148 18.57 -15.10 16.58
CA ASP A 148 17.94 -16.10 17.45
C ASP A 148 16.41 -16.13 17.35
N ALA A 149 15.80 -15.05 16.84
CA ALA A 149 14.35 -14.87 16.77
C ALA A 149 13.92 -14.08 15.54
N LEU A 150 12.69 -14.33 15.08
CA LEU A 150 12.07 -13.65 13.95
C LEU A 150 10.70 -13.10 14.37
N VAL A 151 10.43 -11.84 14.09
CA VAL A 151 9.09 -11.24 14.20
C VAL A 151 8.57 -10.97 12.79
N VAL A 152 7.43 -11.59 12.43
CA VAL A 152 6.73 -11.34 11.17
C VAL A 152 5.45 -10.56 11.46
N LEU A 153 5.32 -9.39 10.85
CA LEU A 153 4.20 -8.47 11.07
C LEU A 153 3.31 -8.42 9.82
N GLU A 154 2.06 -8.86 9.96
CA GLU A 154 0.99 -8.76 8.94
C GLU A 154 1.44 -9.17 7.53
N ASN A 155 2.22 -10.25 7.44
CA ASN A 155 2.84 -10.67 6.19
C ASN A 155 2.99 -12.19 6.10
N ASP A 156 2.91 -12.72 4.88
CA ASP A 156 3.10 -14.13 4.56
C ASP A 156 4.37 -14.29 3.71
N LEU A 157 5.46 -14.74 4.33
CA LEU A 157 6.78 -14.89 3.71
C LEU A 157 6.72 -15.77 2.46
N TYR A 158 5.83 -16.75 2.44
CA TYR A 158 5.65 -17.66 1.32
C TYR A 158 5.07 -17.00 0.06
N ARG A 159 4.57 -15.77 0.15
CA ARG A 159 4.16 -14.96 -1.01
C ARG A 159 5.32 -14.24 -1.66
N HIS A 160 6.42 -14.05 -0.93
CA HIS A 160 7.51 -13.17 -1.33
C HIS A 160 8.82 -13.93 -1.62
N ALA A 161 8.97 -15.16 -1.15
CA ALA A 161 10.15 -15.97 -1.40
C ALA A 161 9.79 -17.44 -1.70
N PRO A 162 10.66 -18.19 -2.42
CA PRO A 162 10.46 -19.61 -2.68
C PRO A 162 10.28 -20.40 -1.39
N LYS A 163 9.28 -21.30 -1.38
CA LYS A 163 8.94 -22.12 -0.21
C LYS A 163 10.13 -22.81 0.44
N ALA A 164 11.02 -23.39 -0.36
CA ALA A 164 12.19 -24.12 0.14
C ALA A 164 13.15 -23.20 0.93
N LEU A 165 13.32 -21.95 0.47
CA LEU A 165 14.18 -20.96 1.13
C LEU A 165 13.57 -20.52 2.46
N VAL A 166 12.27 -20.21 2.47
CA VAL A 166 11.55 -19.85 3.70
C VAL A 166 11.55 -21.01 4.71
N ASP A 167 11.25 -22.23 4.27
CA ASP A 167 11.25 -23.41 5.13
C ASP A 167 12.64 -23.67 5.74
N ALA A 168 13.71 -23.50 4.97
CA ALA A 168 15.08 -23.69 5.45
C ALA A 168 15.49 -22.65 6.51
N ALA A 169 15.11 -21.38 6.30
CA ALA A 169 15.38 -20.31 7.25
C ALA A 169 14.58 -20.50 8.56
N LEU A 170 13.27 -20.75 8.46
CA LEU A 170 12.42 -20.95 9.64
C LEU A 170 12.74 -22.22 10.43
N ALA A 171 13.43 -23.19 9.84
CA ALA A 171 13.89 -24.38 10.56
C ALA A 171 15.04 -24.10 11.55
N GLN A 172 15.73 -22.95 11.45
CA GLN A 172 16.85 -22.62 12.33
C GLN A 172 16.45 -22.14 13.72
N THR A 173 15.21 -21.67 13.89
CA THR A 173 14.73 -21.20 15.20
C THR A 173 13.28 -21.60 15.45
N THR A 174 12.95 -21.79 16.72
CA THR A 174 11.55 -21.93 17.16
C THR A 174 10.96 -20.59 17.63
N ASN A 175 11.79 -19.55 17.77
CA ASN A 175 11.39 -18.22 18.22
C ASN A 175 10.82 -17.39 17.06
N VAL A 176 9.82 -17.94 16.37
CA VAL A 176 9.11 -17.26 15.30
C VAL A 176 7.82 -16.68 15.89
N ILE A 177 7.78 -15.36 16.03
CA ILE A 177 6.62 -14.60 16.49
C ILE A 177 5.89 -14.05 15.27
N VAL A 178 4.63 -14.42 15.10
CA VAL A 178 3.78 -13.90 14.01
C VAL A 178 2.69 -13.02 14.61
N VAL A 179 2.66 -11.76 14.18
CA VAL A 179 1.64 -10.77 14.54
C VAL A 179 0.74 -10.58 13.34
N ASP A 180 -0.41 -11.25 13.31
CA ASP A 180 -1.28 -11.26 12.13
C ASP A 180 -2.77 -11.44 12.51
N HIS A 181 -3.64 -10.96 11.64
CA HIS A 181 -5.09 -11.11 11.72
C HIS A 181 -5.59 -12.23 10.77
N GLN A 182 -4.76 -12.68 9.84
CA GLN A 182 -5.07 -13.76 8.89
C GLN A 182 -4.33 -15.04 9.24
N ARG A 183 -4.99 -16.17 8.98
CA ARG A 183 -4.37 -17.49 9.05
C ARG A 183 -3.58 -17.78 7.77
N THR A 184 -2.28 -17.50 7.79
CA THR A 184 -1.36 -17.63 6.65
C THR A 184 -0.46 -18.86 6.75
N ALA A 185 0.26 -19.19 5.68
CA ALA A 185 1.23 -20.28 5.70
C ALA A 185 2.41 -19.97 6.64
N THR A 186 2.83 -18.71 6.76
CA THR A 186 3.80 -18.28 7.77
C THR A 186 3.29 -18.42 9.19
N LEU A 187 2.00 -18.14 9.45
CA LEU A 187 1.41 -18.31 10.78
C LEU A 187 1.47 -19.76 11.26
N GLU A 188 1.28 -20.75 10.38
CA GLU A 188 1.40 -22.17 10.73
C GLU A 188 2.81 -22.60 11.15
N LYS A 189 3.83 -21.74 10.94
CA LYS A 189 5.22 -21.94 11.37
C LYS A 189 5.57 -21.19 12.66
N ALA A 190 4.64 -20.40 13.19
CA ALA A 190 4.89 -19.57 14.37
C ALA A 190 5.06 -20.43 15.63
N GLY A 191 6.06 -20.10 16.44
CA GLY A 191 6.15 -20.57 17.83
C GLY A 191 5.22 -19.79 18.75
N LEU A 192 4.96 -18.52 18.43
CA LEU A 192 4.00 -17.65 19.12
C LEU A 192 3.20 -16.85 18.11
N VAL A 193 1.88 -16.83 18.29
CA VAL A 193 0.96 -16.02 17.48
C VAL A 193 0.36 -14.92 18.36
N LEU A 194 0.45 -13.68 17.89
CA LEU A 194 -0.25 -12.52 18.48
C LEU A 194 -1.34 -12.08 17.50
N SER A 195 -2.59 -12.39 17.83
CA SER A 195 -3.74 -11.99 16.99
C SER A 195 -3.87 -10.46 16.98
N THR A 196 -3.92 -9.87 15.79
CA THR A 196 -4.02 -8.42 15.64
C THR A 196 -5.29 -7.97 14.93
N ALA A 197 -5.64 -6.70 15.11
CA ALA A 197 -6.77 -6.06 14.46
C ALA A 197 -6.51 -5.84 12.97
N SER A 198 -7.51 -6.11 12.12
CA SER A 198 -7.52 -5.71 10.71
C SER A 198 -7.69 -4.19 10.55
N PHE A 199 -7.59 -3.68 9.31
CA PHE A 199 -7.81 -2.26 9.01
C PHE A 199 -9.21 -1.76 9.40
N ALA A 200 -10.22 -2.65 9.45
CA ALA A 200 -11.58 -2.30 9.85
C ALA A 200 -11.73 -2.25 11.38
N GLU A 201 -10.83 -2.93 12.09
CA GLU A 201 -10.79 -3.12 13.54
C GLU A 201 -9.80 -2.20 14.23
N SER A 202 -9.05 -1.40 13.47
CA SER A 202 -8.00 -0.51 13.97
C SER A 202 -8.04 0.86 13.29
N ASP A 203 -7.26 1.77 13.86
CA ASP A 203 -6.96 3.07 13.28
C ASP A 203 -5.51 3.09 12.79
N GLY A 204 -5.22 3.87 11.75
CA GLY A 204 -3.87 3.94 11.22
C GLY A 204 -3.71 4.93 10.07
N THR A 205 -2.49 5.05 9.58
CA THR A 205 -2.16 5.90 8.44
C THR A 205 -1.45 5.08 7.38
N SER A 206 -1.90 5.17 6.13
CA SER A 206 -1.24 4.58 4.97
C SER A 206 -0.77 5.65 4.00
N ILE A 207 0.40 5.45 3.41
CA ILE A 207 0.94 6.30 2.35
C ILE A 207 0.69 5.62 1.01
N ASN A 208 -0.07 6.28 0.14
CA ASN A 208 -0.42 5.72 -1.17
C ASN A 208 0.69 5.91 -2.21
N HIS A 209 0.43 5.48 -3.45
CA HIS A 209 1.39 5.57 -4.55
C HIS A 209 1.81 7.00 -4.94
N GLU A 210 1.03 8.02 -4.60
CA GLU A 210 1.37 9.43 -4.81
C GLU A 210 2.17 10.04 -3.64
N GLY A 211 2.53 9.24 -2.62
CA GLY A 211 3.14 9.73 -1.40
C GLY A 211 2.16 10.44 -0.44
N ARG A 212 0.85 10.33 -0.68
CA ARG A 212 -0.17 10.96 0.16
C ARG A 212 -0.46 10.10 1.39
N ALA A 213 -0.31 10.69 2.57
CA ALA A 213 -0.76 10.10 3.83
C ALA A 213 -2.30 10.11 3.92
N GLN A 214 -2.89 8.97 4.25
CA GLN A 214 -4.33 8.78 4.35
C GLN A 214 -4.66 8.07 5.66
N ARG A 215 -5.46 8.73 6.49
CA ARG A 215 -5.95 8.16 7.74
C ARG A 215 -7.09 7.19 7.47
N PHE A 216 -7.05 6.02 8.09
CA PHE A 216 -8.21 5.13 8.22
C PHE A 216 -8.60 5.02 9.69
N PHE A 217 -9.87 4.71 9.91
CA PHE A 217 -10.46 4.73 11.24
C PHE A 217 -11.19 3.42 11.52
N GLN A 218 -11.16 2.98 12.77
CA GLN A 218 -11.85 1.80 13.24
C GLN A 218 -13.36 1.94 13.02
N VAL A 219 -13.94 0.95 12.35
CA VAL A 219 -15.39 0.89 12.07
C VAL A 219 -16.05 -0.33 12.71
N TYR A 220 -15.26 -1.29 13.18
CA TYR A 220 -15.73 -2.52 13.80
C TYR A 220 -14.94 -2.78 15.08
N ASP A 221 -15.64 -2.97 16.19
CA ASP A 221 -15.04 -3.39 17.46
C ASP A 221 -15.52 -4.83 17.75
N PRO A 222 -14.67 -5.86 17.62
CA PRO A 222 -15.05 -7.24 17.89
C PRO A 222 -15.52 -7.45 19.34
N SER A 223 -14.88 -6.75 20.29
CA SER A 223 -15.18 -6.88 21.71
C SER A 223 -16.58 -6.38 22.05
N TYR A 224 -17.12 -5.45 21.26
CA TYR A 224 -18.50 -5.00 21.40
C TYR A 224 -19.49 -6.16 21.22
N TYR A 225 -19.22 -7.11 20.32
CA TYR A 225 -20.12 -8.22 20.03
C TYR A 225 -19.86 -9.42 20.94
N ASP A 226 -18.60 -9.72 21.23
CA ASP A 226 -18.15 -10.78 22.13
C ASP A 226 -17.01 -10.28 23.03
N ASN A 227 -17.33 -10.07 24.31
CA ASN A 227 -16.38 -9.57 25.31
C ASN A 227 -15.23 -10.55 25.61
N ASN A 228 -15.30 -11.80 25.13
CA ASN A 228 -14.20 -12.76 25.27
C ASN A 228 -13.14 -12.59 24.17
N VAL A 229 -13.46 -11.83 23.11
CA VAL A 229 -12.51 -11.53 22.03
C VAL A 229 -11.60 -10.39 22.48
N VAL A 230 -10.31 -10.69 22.56
CA VAL A 230 -9.26 -9.68 22.75
C VAL A 230 -8.55 -9.49 21.42
N MET A 231 -8.75 -8.32 20.81
CA MET A 231 -8.08 -7.94 19.58
C MET A 231 -7.35 -6.62 19.80
N LEU A 232 -6.04 -6.60 19.59
CA LEU A 232 -5.21 -5.41 19.72
C LEU A 232 -4.58 -5.05 18.39
N GLU A 233 -4.42 -3.77 18.14
CA GLU A 233 -3.67 -3.24 17.01
C GLU A 233 -2.20 -3.67 17.11
N SER A 234 -1.57 -3.88 15.96
CA SER A 234 -0.24 -4.51 15.90
C SER A 234 0.84 -3.67 16.58
N TRP A 235 0.72 -2.34 16.52
CA TRP A 235 1.60 -1.42 17.25
C TRP A 235 1.51 -1.58 18.78
N ARG A 236 0.34 -1.94 19.34
CA ARG A 236 0.20 -2.18 20.79
C ARG A 236 0.93 -3.43 21.22
N TRP A 237 0.87 -4.49 20.41
CA TRP A 237 1.65 -5.71 20.65
C TRP A 237 3.15 -5.42 20.61
N LEU A 238 3.62 -4.76 19.55
CA LEU A 238 5.04 -4.43 19.40
C LEU A 238 5.54 -3.51 20.52
N HIS A 239 4.75 -2.52 20.92
CA HIS A 239 5.10 -1.65 22.04
C HIS A 239 5.12 -2.38 23.38
N SER A 240 4.19 -3.32 23.61
CA SER A 240 4.16 -4.13 24.82
C SER A 240 5.38 -5.06 24.91
N LEU A 241 5.77 -5.67 23.79
CA LEU A 241 6.99 -6.48 23.69
C LEU A 241 8.22 -5.62 23.98
N HIS A 242 8.34 -4.46 23.32
CA HIS A 242 9.44 -3.53 23.52
C HIS A 242 9.53 -3.04 24.98
N SER A 243 8.41 -2.65 25.58
CA SER A 243 8.36 -2.21 26.98
C SER A 243 8.75 -3.32 27.96
N THR A 244 8.37 -4.56 27.67
CA THR A 244 8.75 -5.73 28.47
C THR A 244 10.25 -5.99 28.39
N LEU A 245 10.84 -5.92 27.20
CA LEU A 245 12.29 -6.05 27.00
C LEU A 245 13.07 -4.98 27.75
N GLU A 246 12.55 -3.75 27.79
CA GLU A 246 13.15 -2.62 28.51
C GLU A 246 12.81 -2.60 30.01
N SER A 247 12.06 -3.60 30.53
CA SER A 247 11.61 -3.66 31.93
C SER A 247 10.86 -2.40 32.39
N ARG A 248 10.06 -1.81 31.49
CA ARG A 248 9.26 -0.61 31.75
C ARG A 248 7.77 -0.86 31.55
N HIS A 249 6.96 0.09 32.01
CA HIS A 249 5.53 0.08 31.76
C HIS A 249 5.20 0.58 30.35
N VAL A 250 4.09 0.06 29.82
CA VAL A 250 3.48 0.54 28.58
C VAL A 250 2.98 1.97 28.77
N ASP A 251 3.50 2.88 27.98
CA ASP A 251 3.21 4.32 27.98
C ASP A 251 2.55 4.82 26.69
N TRP A 252 2.65 4.08 25.58
CA TRP A 252 1.86 4.37 24.38
C TRP A 252 0.45 3.85 24.55
N THR A 253 -0.45 4.75 24.95
CA THR A 253 -1.88 4.44 25.13
C THR A 253 -2.74 4.82 23.93
N GLN A 254 -2.28 5.75 23.09
CA GLN A 254 -3.02 6.28 21.93
C GLN A 254 -2.17 6.22 20.66
N LEU A 255 -2.83 6.10 19.51
CA LEU A 255 -2.19 6.12 18.20
C LEU A 255 -1.42 7.42 17.91
N ASP A 256 -1.83 8.54 18.51
CA ASP A 256 -1.09 9.81 18.41
C ASP A 256 0.33 9.70 18.98
N HIS A 257 0.55 8.92 20.04
CA HIS A 257 1.89 8.68 20.57
C HIS A 257 2.78 7.94 19.56
N VAL A 258 2.20 7.00 18.80
CA VAL A 258 2.91 6.29 17.73
C VAL A 258 3.25 7.25 16.59
N ILE A 259 2.31 8.11 16.19
CA ILE A 259 2.54 9.13 15.16
C ILE A 259 3.65 10.08 15.59
N ASP A 260 3.63 10.56 16.83
CA ASP A 260 4.66 11.44 17.38
C ASP A 260 6.03 10.77 17.37
N ALA A 261 6.10 9.50 17.76
CA ALA A 261 7.33 8.71 17.71
C ALA A 261 7.84 8.53 16.27
N VAL A 262 6.95 8.22 15.31
CA VAL A 262 7.31 8.11 13.89
C VAL A 262 7.87 9.43 13.37
N VAL A 263 7.20 10.56 13.63
CA VAL A 263 7.68 11.87 13.18
C VAL A 263 9.01 12.25 13.83
N SER A 264 9.22 11.89 15.10
CA SER A 264 10.47 12.15 15.80
C SER A 264 11.64 11.36 15.21
N HIS A 265 11.43 10.10 14.82
CA HIS A 265 12.49 9.22 14.30
C HIS A 265 12.66 9.29 12.79
N LEU A 266 11.60 9.65 12.07
CA LEU A 266 11.54 9.74 10.62
C LEU A 266 10.96 11.11 10.20
N PRO A 267 11.74 12.20 10.30
CA PRO A 267 11.26 13.55 10.02
C PRO A 267 10.70 13.74 8.60
N GLN A 268 11.16 12.95 7.63
CA GLN A 268 10.62 12.95 6.27
C GLN A 268 9.14 12.53 6.20
N LEU A 269 8.63 11.87 7.24
CA LEU A 269 7.23 11.48 7.39
C LEU A 269 6.40 12.48 8.21
N ALA A 270 6.93 13.66 8.55
CA ALA A 270 6.22 14.65 9.38
C ALA A 270 4.79 14.97 8.91
N GLY A 271 4.57 14.97 7.59
CA GLY A 271 3.25 15.23 6.99
C GLY A 271 2.15 14.22 7.34
N ILE A 272 2.46 13.07 7.96
CA ILE A 272 1.42 12.14 8.43
C ILE A 272 0.53 12.75 9.54
N LYS A 273 1.04 13.75 10.28
CA LYS A 273 0.26 14.50 11.27
C LYS A 273 -0.87 15.32 10.64
N ASP A 274 -0.69 15.76 9.40
CA ASP A 274 -1.67 16.57 8.68
C ASP A 274 -2.77 15.71 8.04
N ALA A 275 -2.64 14.38 8.08
CA ALA A 275 -3.61 13.47 7.47
C ALA A 275 -4.98 13.48 8.20
N ALA A 276 -5.00 13.79 9.49
CA ALA A 276 -6.20 13.90 10.30
C ALA A 276 -5.93 14.63 11.63
N PRO A 277 -6.94 15.28 12.24
CA PRO A 277 -6.85 15.78 13.60
C PRO A 277 -6.47 14.71 14.64
N ASP A 278 -5.87 15.16 15.75
CA ASP A 278 -5.54 14.31 16.90
C ASP A 278 -6.79 13.78 17.63
N ALA A 279 -6.58 12.80 18.52
CA ALA A 279 -7.63 12.16 19.32
C ALA A 279 -8.32 13.11 20.30
N SER A 280 -7.68 14.23 20.64
CA SER A 280 -8.21 15.25 21.55
C SER A 280 -9.12 16.27 20.85
N PHE A 281 -9.12 16.31 19.51
CA PHE A 281 -9.89 17.29 18.73
C PHE A 281 -11.38 17.23 19.04
N ARG A 282 -11.99 18.40 19.30
CA ARG A 282 -13.42 18.55 19.59
C ARG A 282 -13.97 19.78 18.87
N ILE A 283 -15.24 19.71 18.47
CA ILE A 283 -16.03 20.88 18.04
C ILE A 283 -17.05 21.18 19.12
N ARG A 284 -16.99 22.38 19.71
CA ARG A 284 -17.84 22.80 20.84
C ARG A 284 -17.82 21.78 22.01
N GLY A 285 -16.64 21.20 22.28
CA GLY A 285 -16.44 20.19 23.33
C GLY A 285 -16.91 18.77 22.98
N GLN A 286 -17.45 18.55 21.78
CA GLN A 286 -17.94 17.24 21.34
C GLN A 286 -16.99 16.58 20.34
N LYS A 287 -16.89 15.24 20.41
CA LYS A 287 -16.29 14.43 19.35
C LYS A 287 -17.14 14.51 18.07
N LEU A 288 -16.54 14.14 16.95
CA LEU A 288 -17.26 13.97 15.69
C LEU A 288 -18.03 12.65 15.72
N SER A 289 -19.26 12.62 15.24
CA SER A 289 -20.01 11.36 15.13
C SER A 289 -19.51 10.52 13.96
N ARG A 290 -19.21 9.25 14.22
CA ARG A 290 -18.81 8.29 13.18
C ARG A 290 -20.00 7.69 12.45
N SER A 291 -21.16 7.61 13.09
CA SER A 291 -22.37 7.02 12.49
C SER A 291 -23.22 8.08 11.80
N PRO A 292 -23.82 7.78 10.63
CA PRO A 292 -24.74 8.69 9.98
C PRO A 292 -26.01 8.88 10.83
N HIS A 293 -26.65 10.05 10.72
CA HIS A 293 -27.87 10.40 11.47
C HIS A 293 -29.03 9.39 11.31
N ARG A 294 -29.02 8.56 10.27
CA ARG A 294 -30.06 7.56 10.00
C ARG A 294 -29.63 6.13 10.33
N ALA A 295 -28.63 5.94 11.18
CA ALA A 295 -28.24 4.61 11.68
C ALA A 295 -29.27 4.05 12.68
N SER A 296 -30.46 3.70 12.19
CA SER A 296 -31.52 3.03 12.94
C SER A 296 -31.42 1.51 12.77
N GLY A 297 -31.43 0.75 13.87
CA GLY A 297 -31.36 -0.73 13.83
C GLY A 297 -30.39 -1.35 14.83
N ARG A 298 -29.67 -0.54 15.62
CA ARG A 298 -28.68 -1.00 16.59
C ARG A 298 -29.25 -1.94 17.65
N THR A 299 -30.43 -1.62 18.20
CA THR A 299 -31.12 -2.48 19.16
C THR A 299 -31.53 -3.81 18.54
N ALA A 300 -31.94 -3.81 17.26
CA ALA A 300 -32.31 -5.03 16.56
C ALA A 300 -31.12 -5.96 16.30
N ALA A 301 -29.92 -5.40 16.09
CA ALA A 301 -28.70 -6.17 15.80
C ALA A 301 -28.30 -7.17 16.90
N ARG A 302 -28.75 -6.95 18.15
CA ARG A 302 -28.44 -7.80 19.31
C ARG A 302 -29.67 -8.29 20.08
N ALA A 303 -30.87 -8.11 19.52
CA ALA A 303 -32.11 -8.47 20.21
C ALA A 303 -32.21 -9.97 20.55
N ASN A 304 -31.48 -10.83 19.84
CA ASN A 304 -31.34 -12.26 20.13
C ASN A 304 -30.48 -12.57 21.37
N ILE A 305 -29.67 -11.61 21.83
CA ILE A 305 -28.81 -11.73 23.02
C ILE A 305 -29.46 -10.96 24.18
N SER A 306 -29.81 -9.70 23.95
CA SER A 306 -30.45 -8.83 24.92
C SER A 306 -31.23 -7.74 24.19
N VAL A 307 -32.42 -7.44 24.69
CA VAL A 307 -33.23 -6.31 24.19
C VAL A 307 -32.73 -4.95 24.68
N HIS A 308 -31.78 -4.93 25.63
CA HIS A 308 -31.14 -3.68 26.09
C HIS A 308 -29.98 -3.33 25.18
N GLU A 309 -29.93 -2.09 24.71
CA GLU A 309 -28.80 -1.58 23.92
C GLU A 309 -27.57 -1.41 24.84
N PRO A 310 -26.45 -2.09 24.54
CA PRO A 310 -25.24 -1.94 25.32
C PRO A 310 -24.59 -0.58 25.06
N ARG A 311 -23.77 -0.14 26.02
CA ARG A 311 -22.97 1.08 25.88
C ARG A 311 -22.09 0.96 24.63
N GLN A 312 -22.05 2.04 23.85
CA GLN A 312 -21.23 2.08 22.64
C GLN A 312 -19.73 2.04 22.96
N PRO A 313 -18.93 1.46 22.05
CA PRO A 313 -17.48 1.49 22.18
C PRO A 313 -16.98 2.92 22.33
N GLN A 314 -15.92 3.07 23.12
CA GLN A 314 -15.25 4.35 23.28
C GLN A 314 -13.99 4.34 22.43
N ASP A 315 -13.96 5.24 21.47
CA ASP A 315 -12.77 5.49 20.68
C ASP A 315 -11.79 6.35 21.50
N GLN A 316 -10.58 5.87 21.72
CA GLN A 316 -9.52 6.62 22.42
C GLN A 316 -8.49 7.21 21.46
N ASP A 317 -8.40 6.69 20.24
CA ASP A 317 -7.32 6.93 19.29
C ASP A 317 -7.64 8.01 18.26
N THR A 318 -8.89 8.49 18.23
CA THR A 318 -9.36 9.42 17.20
C THR A 318 -10.34 10.48 17.75
N MET A 319 -10.60 11.50 16.92
CA MET A 319 -11.58 12.55 17.18
C MET A 319 -13.04 12.07 17.07
N PHE A 320 -13.29 10.82 16.66
CA PHE A 320 -14.62 10.29 16.42
C PHE A 320 -15.21 9.57 17.65
N ALA A 321 -16.54 9.47 17.68
CA ALA A 321 -17.30 8.63 18.59
C ALA A 321 -18.09 7.57 17.81
N PHE A 322 -18.20 6.34 18.33
CA PHE A 322 -19.04 5.26 17.80
C PHE A 322 -20.54 5.51 18.04
N SER A 323 -21.00 6.71 17.70
CA SER A 323 -22.35 7.18 17.92
C SER A 323 -22.81 8.06 16.76
N MET A 324 -24.14 8.21 16.67
CA MET A 324 -24.78 9.29 15.91
C MET A 324 -24.66 10.63 16.65
N GLU A 325 -24.43 10.58 17.96
CA GLU A 325 -24.20 11.75 18.80
C GLU A 325 -22.79 12.30 18.61
N GLY A 326 -22.67 13.62 18.51
CA GLY A 326 -21.44 14.32 18.21
C GLY A 326 -21.68 15.46 17.22
N ASN A 327 -20.64 16.24 16.96
CA ASN A 327 -20.75 17.31 15.98
C ASN A 327 -20.85 16.73 14.56
N ASN A 328 -21.99 16.96 13.92
CA ASN A 328 -22.30 16.60 12.53
C ASN A 328 -22.35 17.81 11.59
N GLN A 329 -22.11 19.01 12.11
CA GLN A 329 -22.16 20.23 11.31
C GLN A 329 -20.82 20.42 10.59
N PRO A 330 -20.83 20.66 9.27
CA PRO A 330 -19.62 20.89 8.47
C PRO A 330 -18.87 22.15 8.91
#